data_AF-A0A392RZE4-F1
#
_entry.id   AF-A0A392RZE4-F1
#
_cell.length_a   1.000
_cell.length_b   1.000
_cell.length_c   1.000
_cell.angle_alpha   90.00
_cell.angle_beta   90.00
_cell.angle_gamma   90.00
#
_symmetry.space_group_name_H-M   'P 1'
#
loop_
_entity.id
_entity.type
_entity.pdbx_description
1 polymer ?
#
loop_
_entity_poly.entity_id
_entity_poly.type
_entity_poly.pdbx_seq_one_letter_code
_entity_poly.pdbx_strand_id
1 'polypeptide(L)' 'GGSVGCLLTIWDSAEVEVWSSGSHEHVLWCHGRFIRSDEDFFVANVYAPCDPVAKQWL' A
#
# COMPACT_ATOMS: atom_id res chain seq x y z
N GLY A 1 -0.66 -14.94 -20.69
CA GLY A 1 -0.95 -13.51 -20.49
C GLY A 1 -0.92 -13.24 -19.01
N GLY A 2 -0.16 -12.23 -18.56
CA GLY A 2 -0.10 -11.83 -17.15
C GLY A 2 -1.20 -10.83 -16.81
N SER A 3 -1.81 -10.99 -15.64
CA SER A 3 -2.69 -9.97 -15.06
C SER A 3 -1.84 -8.79 -14.59
N VAL A 4 -2.24 -7.56 -14.92
CA VAL A 4 -1.63 -6.36 -14.33
C VAL A 4 -2.32 -6.16 -12.98
N GLY A 5 -1.66 -6.56 -11.90
CA GLY A 5 -2.18 -6.34 -10.54
C GLY A 5 -2.22 -4.85 -10.21
N CYS A 6 -3.25 -4.42 -9.48
CA CYS A 6 -3.29 -3.08 -8.89
C CYS A 6 -3.27 -3.18 -7.36
N LEU A 7 -2.64 -2.19 -6.72
CA LEU A 7 -2.67 -2.03 -5.27
C LEU A 7 -3.86 -1.16 -4.88
N LEU A 8 -4.60 -1.60 -3.86
CA LEU A 8 -5.73 -0.88 -3.31
C LEU A 8 -5.63 -0.86 -1.78
N THR A 9 -5.73 0.33 -1.19
CA THR A 9 -5.84 0.54 0.25
C THR A 9 -7.20 1.18 0.53
N ILE A 10 -7.98 0.57 1.43
CA ILE A 10 -9.29 1.07 1.87
C ILE A 10 -9.26 1.28 3.39
N TRP A 11 -10.07 2.21 3.87
CA TRP A 11 -10.19 2.52 5.28
C TRP A 11 -11.60 2.96 5.63
N ASP A 12 -11.94 2.91 6.93
CA ASP A 12 -13.18 3.45 7.46
C ASP A 12 -13.02 4.94 7.79
N SER A 13 -13.76 5.80 7.10
CA SER A 13 -13.74 7.25 7.33
C SER A 13 -14.30 7.67 8.70
N ALA A 14 -14.99 6.78 9.41
CA ALA A 14 -15.44 7.04 10.78
C ALA A 14 -14.33 6.85 11.82
N GLU A 15 -13.25 6.15 11.48
CA GLU A 15 -12.14 5.84 12.40
C GLU A 15 -10.86 6.62 12.07
N VAL A 16 -10.62 6.92 10.78
CA VAL A 16 -9.40 7.60 10.33
C VAL A 16 -9.64 8.69 9.30
N GLU A 17 -8.80 9.73 9.36
CA GLU A 17 -8.66 10.77 8.33
C GLU A 17 -7.38 10.51 7.53
N VAL A 18 -7.42 10.63 6.19
CA VAL A 18 -6.25 10.50 5.32
C VAL A 18 -6.11 11.78 4.49
N TRP A 19 -4.99 12.49 4.64
CA TRP A 19 -4.76 13.78 3.97
C TRP A 19 -3.63 13.76 2.93
N SER A 20 -2.84 12.69 2.86
CA SER A 20 -1.78 12.55 1.86
C SER A 20 -1.60 11.10 1.44
N SER A 21 -1.45 10.88 0.14
CA SER A 21 -1.14 9.57 -0.44
C SER A 21 -0.07 9.69 -1.52
N GLY A 22 0.64 8.60 -1.78
CA GLY A 22 1.67 8.50 -2.80
C GLY A 22 1.77 7.08 -3.34
N SER A 23 2.27 6.95 -4.57
CA SER A 23 2.55 5.65 -5.18
C SER A 23 3.89 5.68 -5.89
N HIS A 24 4.61 4.56 -5.82
CA HIS A 24 5.85 4.36 -6.55
C HIS A 24 6.06 2.87 -6.78
N GLU A 25 6.30 2.49 -8.04
CA GLU A 25 6.50 1.09 -8.48
C GLU A 25 5.45 0.13 -7.90
N HIS A 26 5.84 -0.67 -6.90
CA HIS A 26 5.03 -1.69 -6.26
C HIS A 26 4.58 -1.31 -4.86
N VAL A 27 4.54 -0.01 -4.55
CA VAL A 27 4.13 0.50 -3.23
C VAL A 27 3.07 1.59 -3.40
N LEU A 28 2.00 1.47 -2.63
CA LEU A 28 1.01 2.50 -2.39
C LEU A 28 1.06 2.87 -0.91
N TRP A 29 1.35 4.13 -0.58
CA TRP A 29 1.36 4.58 0.80
C TRP A 29 0.40 5.74 1.05
N CYS A 30 -0.03 5.86 2.30
CA CYS A 30 -0.80 6.99 2.79
C CYS A 30 -0.38 7.40 4.20
N HIS A 31 -0.66 8.65 4.50
CA HIS A 31 -0.49 9.27 5.81
C HIS A 31 -1.86 9.72 6.30
N GLY A 32 -2.17 9.37 7.53
CA GLY A 32 -3.45 9.68 8.15
C GLY A 32 -3.35 9.75 9.66
N ARG A 33 -4.51 9.91 10.31
CA ARG A 33 -4.66 10.02 11.77
C ARG A 33 -5.86 9.25 12.24
N PHE A 34 -5.73 8.62 13.40
CA PHE A 34 -6.87 8.06 14.11
C PHE A 34 -7.70 9.17 14.75
N ILE A 35 -9.00 9.20 14.45
CA ILE A 35 -9.92 10.25 14.94
C ILE A 35 -10.04 10.19 16.47
N ARG A 36 -9.99 8.99 17.05
CA ARG A 36 -10.23 8.77 18.49
C ARG A 36 -9.03 9.09 19.36
N SER A 37 -7.82 8.81 18.88
CA SER A 37 -6.59 9.00 19.66
C SER A 37 -5.78 10.22 19.24
N ASP A 38 -6.13 10.86 18.11
CA ASP A 38 -5.36 11.96 17.51
C ASP A 38 -3.91 11.56 17.17
N GLU A 39 -3.68 10.26 16.94
CA GLU A 39 -2.36 9.70 16.62
C GLU A 39 -2.17 9.56 15.10
N ASP A 40 -1.07 10.10 14.60
CA ASP A 40 -0.66 9.97 13.21
C ASP A 40 -0.15 8.56 12.89
N PHE A 41 -0.42 8.10 11.67
CA PHE A 41 0.03 6.81 11.18
C PHE A 41 0.45 6.84 9.71
N PHE A 42 1.36 5.94 9.35
CA PHE A 42 1.76 5.69 7.96
C PHE A 42 1.44 4.24 7.59
N VAL A 43 0.77 4.04 6.46
CA VAL A 43 0.51 2.71 5.90
C VAL A 43 1.20 2.62 4.55
N ALA A 44 1.93 1.53 4.33
CA ALA A 44 2.48 1.16 3.03
C ALA A 44 1.91 -0.20 2.63
N ASN A 45 1.14 -0.22 1.55
CA ASN A 45 0.68 -1.44 0.88
C ASN A 45 1.69 -1.79 -0.21
N VAL A 46 2.37 -2.93 -0.05
CA VAL A 46 3.48 -3.36 -0.91
C VAL A 46 3.06 -4.59 -1.69
N TYR A 47 3.16 -4.54 -3.01
CA TYR A 47 3.12 -5.72 -3.85
C TYR A 47 4.55 -6.25 -4.00
N ALA A 48 4.82 -7.48 -3.54
CA ALA A 48 6.11 -8.10 -3.84
C ALA A 48 6.04 -8.68 -5.27
N PRO A 49 6.73 -8.11 -6.27
CA PRO A 49 6.80 -8.75 -7.58
C PRO A 49 7.45 -10.13 -7.41
N CYS A 50 6.77 -11.18 -7.88
CA CYS A 50 7.44 -12.47 -8.04
C CYS A 50 8.51 -12.31 -9.11
N ASP A 51 9.77 -12.21 -8.70
CA ASP A 51 10.90 -12.27 -9.62
C ASP A 51 10.87 -13.63 -10.34
N PRO A 52 10.75 -13.70 -11.68
CA PRO A 52 10.96 -14.95 -12.40
C PRO A 52 12.42 -15.44 -12.28
N VAL A 53 13.35 -14.56 -11.84
CA VAL A 53 14.78 -14.86 -11.69
C VAL A 53 15.08 -15.84 -10.54
N ALA A 54 14.13 -16.10 -9.63
CA ALA A 54 14.31 -17.11 -8.58
C ALA A 54 14.21 -18.56 -9.08
N LYS A 55 13.90 -18.80 -10.36
CA LYS A 55 13.78 -20.16 -10.94
C LYS A 55 14.48 -20.32 -12.29
N GLN A 56 15.70 -19.82 -12.43
CA GLN A 56 16.58 -20.22 -13.52
C GLN A 56 18.07 -20.04 -13.14
N TRP A 57 18.47 -20.67 -12.02
CA TRP A 57 19.86 -21.11 -11.91
C TRP A 57 19.92 -22.45 -12.64
N LEU A 58 20.27 -22.35 -13.93
CA LEU A 58 20.76 -23.48 -14.74
C LEU A 58 21.94 -24.16 -14.05
#